data_AF-C0CIT0-F1
#
_entry.id   AF-C0CIT0-F1
#
_cell.length_a   1.000
_cell.length_b   1.000
_cell.length_c   1.000
_cell.angle_alpha   90.00
_cell.angle_beta   90.00
_cell.angle_gamma   90.00
#
_symmetry.space_group_name_H-M   'P 1'
#
loop_
_entity.id
_entity.type
_entity.pdbx_description
1 polymer ?
#
loop_
_entity_poly.entity_id
_entity_poly.type
_entity_poly.pdbx_seq_one_letter_code
_entity_poly.pdbx_strand_id
1 'polypeptide(L)'
;MRKNKIPYVIAVMLILVLLIGYVPYKGMEFPLLGQIKAGGWFRQGLYFCLGLSFTALLCEEKMQHGKILARENARQFVRGAALAVFCSVSERLYFFVVGTREFSGIEMGLDLLCAVLGSGVMMAVLALRASKEKGCVHSISRRNFHLDSISTYRSQLMGVAILLVMLFHMKSVRATFGGPLVGKIISCGYVGVDVFMLMSGLGMVFSLSKNQNWANFMRRRLVTVMPAYFAVAGIYSLMMIFAGDCGWEMLVLNLTTLSFYTGGDGTFNWYIPCILLFYLVTPWIYRRLSNPGRRVAWTVGLCLGSYLFSGILGNVFELGRLNIAFTRFPVYVLGMLTGFAIKEKWTFGWKDRIAMWVGGILFGGLYLLHEGKVVGIFCGHWLLFAPLAFLGCAELGALMKKVPESFVGMRALKWMGDNSLLLFLLNILLIRAAWVVCPSLGWQGIWFRRAVGVGIVIVEILAVAGINRVKKRLLARKKFTKAT
;
A
#
# COMPACT_ATOMS: atom_id res chain seq x y z
N MET A 1 23.17 19.61 -21.28
CA MET A 1 22.26 20.76 -21.07
C MET A 1 21.25 20.46 -19.96
N ARG A 2 21.46 21.05 -18.77
CA ARG A 2 20.54 20.97 -17.62
C ARG A 2 19.34 21.88 -17.89
N LYS A 3 18.16 21.33 -18.18
CA LYS A 3 16.90 22.09 -18.08
C LYS A 3 16.37 21.99 -16.65
N ASN A 4 16.37 23.12 -15.96
CA ASN A 4 15.86 23.32 -14.60
C ASN A 4 14.45 22.73 -14.45
N LYS A 5 14.33 21.65 -13.65
CA LYS A 5 13.06 21.03 -13.25
C LYS A 5 12.46 21.65 -11.97
N ILE A 6 13.11 22.67 -11.45
CA ILE A 6 12.68 23.46 -10.29
C ILE A 6 11.23 24.00 -10.47
N PRO A 7 10.79 24.46 -11.66
CA PRO A 7 9.43 24.98 -11.84
C PRO A 7 8.34 23.92 -11.65
N TYR A 8 8.59 22.67 -12.04
CA TYR A 8 7.62 21.57 -11.92
C TYR A 8 7.51 21.05 -10.48
N VAL A 9 8.61 21.09 -9.73
CA VAL A 9 8.59 20.76 -8.30
C VAL A 9 7.84 21.85 -7.54
N ILE A 10 8.11 23.13 -7.84
CA ILE A 10 7.40 24.27 -7.26
C ILE A 10 5.91 24.23 -7.62
N ALA A 11 5.54 23.89 -8.87
CA ALA A 11 4.14 23.76 -9.27
C ALA A 11 3.41 22.62 -8.53
N VAL A 12 4.06 21.45 -8.37
CA VAL A 12 3.49 20.34 -7.58
C VAL A 12 3.40 20.70 -6.09
N MET A 13 4.37 21.45 -5.56
CA MET A 13 4.35 21.96 -4.19
C MET A 13 3.23 22.98 -3.98
N LEU A 14 3.03 23.91 -4.92
CA LEU A 14 1.92 24.88 -4.89
C LEU A 14 0.57 24.18 -4.99
N ILE A 15 0.44 23.15 -5.83
CA ILE A 15 -0.80 22.36 -5.95
C ILE A 15 -1.06 21.57 -4.66
N LEU A 16 -0.05 20.98 -4.05
CA LEU A 16 -0.20 20.29 -2.76
C LEU A 16 -0.52 21.27 -1.62
N VAL A 17 0.11 22.44 -1.59
CA VAL A 17 -0.18 23.51 -0.62
C VAL A 17 -1.58 24.09 -0.82
N LEU A 18 -2.06 24.25 -2.07
CA LEU A 18 -3.43 24.67 -2.38
C LEU A 18 -4.47 23.60 -2.03
N LEU A 19 -4.15 22.31 -2.27
CA LEU A 19 -5.01 21.18 -1.89
C LEU A 19 -5.06 20.99 -0.36
N ILE A 20 -3.99 21.33 0.36
CA ILE A 20 -3.92 21.30 1.83
C ILE A 20 -4.56 22.57 2.43
N GLY A 21 -4.45 23.71 1.75
CA GLY A 21 -5.01 24.99 2.17
C GLY A 21 -6.52 25.15 1.97
N TYR A 22 -7.17 24.24 1.23
CA TYR A 22 -8.62 24.28 0.97
C TYR A 22 -9.42 23.27 1.82
N VAL A 23 -8.93 22.90 3.00
CA VAL A 23 -9.73 22.12 3.96
C VAL A 23 -10.41 23.09 4.93
N PRO A 24 -11.70 23.42 4.77
CA PRO A 24 -12.42 24.15 5.81
C PRO A 24 -12.52 23.23 7.03
N TYR A 25 -11.74 23.55 8.07
CA TYR A 25 -11.88 22.93 9.38
C TYR A 25 -13.21 23.44 9.96
N LYS A 26 -14.21 22.56 10.04
CA LYS A 26 -15.46 22.88 10.74
C LYS A 26 -15.12 23.07 12.22
N GLY A 27 -15.20 24.31 12.71
CA GLY A 27 -15.41 24.60 14.13
C GLY A 27 -14.42 25.51 14.85
N MET A 28 -13.32 25.98 14.25
CA MET A 28 -12.46 26.97 14.92
C MET A 28 -11.85 27.98 13.94
N GLU A 29 -12.23 29.25 14.12
CA GLU A 29 -11.49 30.40 13.60
C GLU A 29 -10.14 30.51 14.31
N PHE A 30 -9.10 29.84 13.82
CA PHE A 30 -7.73 30.22 14.18
C PHE A 30 -7.16 31.09 13.05
N PRO A 31 -6.92 32.40 13.29
CA PRO A 31 -6.34 33.27 12.28
C PRO A 31 -4.92 32.80 11.93
N LEU A 32 -4.59 32.88 10.65
CA LEU A 32 -3.35 32.44 9.99
C LEU A 32 -2.04 32.75 10.76
N LEU A 33 -2.01 33.84 11.54
CA LEU A 33 -0.88 34.20 12.40
C LEU A 33 -0.63 33.23 13.57
N GLY A 34 -1.65 32.55 14.10
CA GLY A 34 -1.51 31.55 15.16
C GLY A 34 -0.75 30.30 14.70
N GLN A 35 -0.91 29.92 13.44
CA GLN A 35 -0.18 28.81 12.82
C GLN A 35 1.29 29.15 12.55
N ILE A 36 1.59 30.44 12.30
CA ILE A 36 2.96 30.96 12.19
C ILE A 36 3.63 30.97 13.57
N LYS A 37 2.92 31.38 14.63
CA LYS A 37 3.41 31.38 16.01
C LYS A 37 3.72 29.97 16.56
N ALA A 38 3.03 28.94 16.06
CA ALA A 38 3.26 27.53 16.43
C ALA A 38 4.42 26.83 15.68
N GLY A 39 5.14 27.54 14.79
CA GLY A 39 6.36 27.03 14.16
C GLY A 39 6.17 25.91 13.12
N GLY A 40 4.93 25.64 12.68
CA GLY A 40 4.62 24.53 11.77
C GLY A 40 5.31 24.61 10.40
N TRP A 41 5.43 25.82 9.85
CA TRP A 41 6.08 26.06 8.56
C TRP A 41 7.61 25.95 8.63
N PHE A 42 8.21 26.38 9.75
CA PHE A 42 9.64 26.18 10.01
C PHE A 42 9.97 24.69 10.17
N ARG A 43 9.13 23.91 10.88
CA ARG A 43 9.27 22.44 11.00
C ARG A 43 9.20 21.72 9.68
N GLN A 44 8.23 22.06 8.83
CA GLN A 44 8.07 21.43 7.52
C GLN A 44 9.25 21.75 6.60
N GLY A 45 9.75 23.00 6.63
CA GLY A 45 10.98 23.38 5.96
C GLY A 45 12.20 22.61 6.49
N LEU A 46 12.34 22.48 7.81
CA LEU A 46 13.48 21.81 8.42
C LEU A 46 13.51 20.30 8.13
N TYR A 47 12.38 19.58 8.28
CA TYR A 47 12.31 18.13 8.02
C TYR A 47 12.45 17.78 6.55
N PHE A 48 11.91 18.63 5.68
CA PHE A 48 12.07 18.49 4.24
C PHE A 48 13.52 18.77 3.81
N CYS A 49 14.14 19.83 4.34
CA CYS A 49 15.57 20.12 4.14
C CYS A 49 16.46 19.05 4.76
N LEU A 50 16.11 18.45 5.91
CA LEU A 50 16.81 17.31 6.51
C LEU A 50 16.72 16.07 5.62
N GLY A 51 15.54 15.71 5.14
CA GLY A 51 15.36 14.60 4.20
C GLY A 51 16.14 14.81 2.89
N LEU A 52 16.18 16.04 2.38
CA LEU A 52 16.95 16.42 1.19
C LEU A 52 18.46 16.44 1.44
N SER A 53 18.93 16.97 2.58
CA SER A 53 20.34 17.02 2.97
C SER A 53 20.88 15.63 3.29
N PHE A 54 20.09 14.76 3.94
CA PHE A 54 20.41 13.35 4.15
C PHE A 54 20.52 12.61 2.82
N THR A 55 19.62 12.91 1.88
CA THR A 55 19.67 12.39 0.52
C THR A 55 20.89 12.94 -0.25
N ALA A 56 21.27 14.20 -0.06
CA ALA A 56 22.43 14.83 -0.69
C ALA A 56 23.77 14.28 -0.16
N LEU A 57 23.90 14.11 1.16
CA LEU A 57 25.05 13.50 1.84
C LEU A 57 25.25 12.03 1.46
N LEU A 58 24.17 11.27 1.22
CA LEU A 58 24.22 9.91 0.67
C LEU A 58 24.41 9.87 -0.86
N CYS A 59 24.36 11.01 -1.54
CA CYS A 59 24.47 11.12 -3.00
C CYS A 59 25.83 11.65 -3.49
N GLU A 60 26.69 12.17 -2.61
CA GLU A 60 28.08 12.53 -2.95
C GLU A 60 28.98 11.28 -2.98
N GLU A 61 29.19 10.74 -4.17
CA GLU A 61 30.32 9.85 -4.46
C GLU A 61 31.34 10.64 -5.29
N LYS A 62 32.52 10.88 -4.71
CA LYS A 62 33.74 11.09 -5.51
C LYS A 62 34.23 9.71 -5.96
N MET A 63 34.31 9.51 -7.26
CA MET A 63 34.93 8.31 -7.84
C MET A 63 36.44 8.32 -7.54
N GLN A 64 36.90 7.46 -6.62
CA GLN A 64 38.27 6.92 -6.65
C GLN A 64 38.43 5.62 -5.81
N HIS A 65 38.82 4.55 -6.50
CA HIS A 65 39.44 3.29 -6.05
C HIS A 65 39.09 2.68 -4.67
N GLY A 66 38.08 1.80 -4.68
CA GLY A 66 38.17 0.36 -4.33
C GLY A 66 38.30 -0.09 -2.87
N LYS A 67 39.09 0.55 -2.01
CA LYS A 67 39.33 0.05 -0.63
C LYS A 67 39.07 1.08 0.47
N ILE A 68 39.14 2.37 0.16
CA ILE A 68 38.84 3.46 1.11
C ILE A 68 37.31 3.63 1.30
N LEU A 69 36.53 3.23 0.29
CA LEU A 69 35.06 3.40 0.21
C LEU A 69 34.26 2.74 1.34
N ALA A 70 34.69 1.58 1.87
CA ALA A 70 33.95 0.88 2.92
C ALA A 70 34.05 1.60 4.28
N ARG A 71 35.21 2.20 4.57
CA ARG A 71 35.46 2.97 5.80
C ARG A 71 34.83 4.36 5.73
N GLU A 72 34.82 4.99 4.55
CA GLU A 72 34.16 6.29 4.33
C GLU A 72 32.64 6.20 4.31
N ASN A 73 32.05 5.18 3.69
CA ASN A 73 30.60 4.94 3.72
C ASN A 73 30.11 4.65 5.15
N ALA A 74 30.89 3.92 5.95
CA ALA A 74 30.60 3.72 7.36
C ALA A 74 30.69 5.02 8.17
N ARG A 75 31.69 5.88 7.92
CA ARG A 75 31.80 7.20 8.57
C ARG A 75 30.69 8.17 8.13
N GLN A 76 30.29 8.17 6.87
CA GLN A 76 29.19 8.98 6.35
C GLN A 76 27.84 8.52 6.92
N PHE A 77 27.64 7.20 7.06
CA PHE A 77 26.48 6.64 7.76
C PHE A 77 26.46 7.05 9.23
N VAL A 78 27.59 6.98 9.94
CA VAL A 78 27.72 7.44 11.33
C VAL A 78 27.48 8.96 11.46
N ARG A 79 27.96 9.78 10.51
CA ARG A 79 27.71 11.22 10.48
C ARG A 79 26.25 11.57 10.18
N GLY A 80 25.60 10.85 9.28
CA GLY A 80 24.17 10.98 9.02
C GLY A 80 23.33 10.60 10.24
N ALA A 81 23.65 9.46 10.87
CA ALA A 81 23.03 9.04 12.12
C ALA A 81 23.24 10.06 13.25
N ALA A 82 24.45 10.60 13.40
CA ALA A 82 24.76 11.64 14.39
C ALA A 82 24.01 12.95 14.13
N LEU A 83 23.84 13.36 12.87
CA LEU A 83 23.07 14.56 12.51
C LEU A 83 21.56 14.38 12.75
N ALA A 84 21.02 13.19 12.46
CA ALA A 84 19.63 12.85 12.78
C ALA A 84 19.38 12.83 14.30
N VAL A 85 20.33 12.31 15.08
CA VAL A 85 20.32 12.37 16.54
C VAL A 85 20.41 13.82 17.02
N PHE A 86 21.32 14.63 16.48
CA PHE A 86 21.47 16.04 16.85
C PHE A 86 20.19 16.85 16.57
N CYS A 87 19.58 16.72 15.39
CA CYS A 87 18.34 17.42 15.07
C CYS A 87 17.14 16.94 15.91
N SER A 88 17.07 15.65 16.24
CA SER A 88 16.07 15.13 17.18
C SER A 88 16.30 15.67 18.60
N VAL A 89 17.56 15.83 19.03
CA VAL A 89 17.91 16.44 20.32
C VAL A 89 17.61 17.94 20.32
N SER A 90 17.86 18.66 19.23
CA SER A 90 17.54 20.10 19.10
C SER A 90 16.03 20.37 19.12
N GLU A 91 15.23 19.51 18.47
CA GLU A 91 13.77 19.54 18.58
C GLU A 91 13.32 19.29 20.02
N ARG A 92 13.90 18.31 20.71
CA ARG A 92 13.58 17.98 22.11
C ARG A 92 13.97 19.09 23.08
N LEU A 93 15.10 19.76 22.88
CA LEU A 93 15.50 20.94 23.67
C LEU A 93 14.50 22.09 23.48
N TYR A 94 14.03 22.31 22.24
CA TYR A 94 12.99 23.29 21.97
C TYR A 94 11.67 22.96 22.69
N PHE A 95 11.23 21.70 22.70
CA PHE A 95 10.00 21.31 23.40
C PHE A 95 10.13 21.17 24.92
N PHE A 96 11.32 20.82 25.43
CA PHE A 96 11.62 20.86 26.85
C PHE A 96 11.53 22.30 27.38
N VAL A 97 11.96 23.28 26.59
CA VAL A 97 11.84 24.72 26.91
C VAL A 97 10.42 25.26 26.71
N VAL A 98 9.62 24.68 25.79
CA VAL A 98 8.25 25.17 25.44
C VAL A 98 7.11 24.38 26.11
N GLY A 99 7.36 23.23 26.73
CA GLY A 99 6.50 22.58 27.73
C GLY A 99 5.18 21.94 27.26
N THR A 100 5.10 21.26 26.10
CA THR A 100 3.79 20.89 25.51
C THR A 100 3.53 19.43 25.08
N ARG A 101 4.34 18.41 25.43
CA ARG A 101 3.89 16.98 25.35
C ARG A 101 4.90 16.00 25.98
N GLU A 102 4.43 15.11 26.84
CA GLU A 102 5.18 13.92 27.28
C GLU A 102 5.06 12.82 26.21
N PHE A 103 6.14 12.55 25.48
CA PHE A 103 6.32 11.29 24.75
C PHE A 103 7.37 10.49 25.50
N SER A 104 7.10 9.22 25.84
CA SER A 104 8.14 8.38 26.42
C SER A 104 9.22 8.14 25.36
N GLY A 105 10.47 8.52 25.66
CA GLY A 105 11.58 8.42 24.71
C GLY A 105 11.85 6.98 24.23
N ILE A 106 11.35 5.99 24.97
CA ILE A 106 11.47 4.55 24.70
C ILE A 106 10.51 4.12 23.60
N GLU A 107 9.24 4.52 23.63
CA GLU A 107 8.26 4.19 22.59
C GLU A 107 8.65 4.76 21.23
N MET A 108 9.13 6.01 21.21
CA MET A 108 9.54 6.67 19.97
C MET A 108 10.86 6.10 19.40
N GLY A 109 11.76 5.64 20.28
CA GLY A 109 12.98 4.92 19.90
C GLY A 109 12.67 3.54 19.34
N LEU A 110 11.74 2.81 19.95
CA LEU A 110 11.21 1.54 19.45
C LEU A 110 10.46 1.71 18.14
N ASP A 111 9.69 2.78 17.95
CA ASP A 111 8.97 3.08 16.71
C ASP A 111 9.92 3.46 15.56
N LEU A 112 10.96 4.25 15.83
CA LEU A 112 11.97 4.57 14.82
C LEU A 112 12.82 3.34 14.49
N LEU A 113 13.17 2.53 15.49
CA LEU A 113 13.84 1.25 15.31
C LEU A 113 12.95 0.26 14.54
N CYS A 114 11.64 0.22 14.81
CA CYS A 114 10.64 -0.55 14.06
C CYS A 114 10.27 0.11 12.72
N ALA A 115 10.61 1.36 12.44
CA ALA A 115 10.51 1.91 11.09
C ALA A 115 11.76 1.53 10.28
N VAL A 116 12.93 1.62 10.91
CA VAL A 116 14.25 1.35 10.31
C VAL A 116 14.48 -0.14 10.10
N LEU A 117 14.29 -0.97 11.13
CA LEU A 117 14.31 -2.43 11.05
C LEU A 117 12.99 -2.98 10.49
N GLY A 118 11.87 -2.41 10.95
CA GLY A 118 10.50 -2.87 10.71
C GLY A 118 9.79 -2.30 9.46
N SER A 119 10.52 -1.67 8.52
CA SER A 119 10.00 -1.49 7.15
C SER A 119 9.98 -2.80 6.38
N GLY A 120 10.93 -3.69 6.69
CA GLY A 120 11.15 -5.05 6.14
C GLY A 120 11.41 -5.10 4.64
N VAL A 121 11.13 -3.98 3.98
CA VAL A 121 11.93 -3.34 2.97
C VAL A 121 13.40 -3.42 3.30
N MET A 122 13.90 -3.02 4.47
CA MET A 122 15.35 -3.10 4.76
C MET A 122 15.87 -4.54 4.70
N MET A 123 15.17 -5.51 5.28
CA MET A 123 15.60 -6.93 5.22
C MET A 123 15.47 -7.53 3.82
N ALA A 124 14.38 -7.23 3.10
CA ALA A 124 14.23 -7.58 1.70
C ALA A 124 15.34 -6.93 0.87
N VAL A 125 15.60 -5.65 1.07
CA VAL A 125 16.64 -4.84 0.42
C VAL A 125 18.04 -5.36 0.71
N LEU A 126 18.34 -5.77 1.94
CA LEU A 126 19.62 -6.37 2.31
C LEU A 126 19.80 -7.74 1.65
N ALA A 127 18.75 -8.56 1.62
CA ALA A 127 18.74 -9.82 0.85
C ALA A 127 18.91 -9.57 -0.66
N LEU A 128 18.25 -8.54 -1.19
CA LEU A 128 18.32 -8.12 -2.59
C LEU A 128 19.70 -7.54 -2.98
N ARG A 129 20.31 -6.75 -2.08
CA ARG A 129 21.63 -6.14 -2.26
C ARG A 129 22.74 -7.19 -2.17
N ALA A 130 22.64 -8.12 -1.21
CA ALA A 130 23.56 -9.26 -1.08
C ALA A 130 23.53 -10.19 -2.30
N SER A 131 22.38 -10.32 -2.96
CA SER A 131 22.24 -11.03 -4.24
C SER A 131 22.99 -10.33 -5.39
N LYS A 132 22.92 -9.00 -5.49
CA LYS A 132 23.59 -8.24 -6.56
C LYS A 132 25.12 -8.28 -6.46
N GLU A 133 25.67 -8.23 -5.25
CA GLU A 133 27.13 -8.33 -5.02
C GLU A 133 27.70 -9.72 -5.38
N LYS A 134 26.89 -10.78 -5.26
CA LYS A 134 27.29 -12.14 -5.66
C LYS A 134 27.23 -12.39 -7.17
N GLY A 135 26.62 -11.50 -7.95
CA GLY A 135 26.62 -11.58 -9.41
C GLY A 135 28.00 -11.38 -10.06
N CYS A 136 29.04 -11.09 -9.28
CA CYS A 136 30.41 -10.86 -9.76
C CYS A 136 31.42 -11.96 -9.37
N VAL A 137 31.03 -13.02 -8.62
CA VAL A 137 31.94 -14.12 -8.25
C VAL A 137 31.25 -15.48 -8.40
N HIS A 138 31.92 -16.39 -9.10
CA HIS A 138 31.41 -17.66 -9.61
C HIS A 138 30.97 -18.69 -8.55
N SER A 139 29.90 -19.43 -8.91
CA SER A 139 29.61 -20.86 -8.71
C SER A 139 29.50 -21.48 -7.29
N ILE A 140 28.34 -22.08 -6.99
CA ILE A 140 28.15 -23.54 -6.78
C ILE A 140 26.65 -23.84 -6.75
N SER A 141 26.26 -24.87 -7.50
CA SER A 141 24.93 -25.45 -7.67
C SER A 141 24.21 -25.78 -6.35
N ARG A 142 23.29 -24.89 -5.93
CA ARG A 142 22.08 -25.21 -5.16
C ARG A 142 20.94 -24.36 -5.74
N ARG A 143 19.78 -24.97 -6.01
CA ARG A 143 18.63 -24.35 -6.72
C ARG A 143 18.38 -22.90 -6.25
N ASN A 144 18.79 -21.93 -7.07
CA ASN A 144 18.52 -20.52 -6.82
C ASN A 144 17.01 -20.28 -6.86
N PHE A 145 16.52 -19.45 -5.95
CA PHE A 145 15.11 -19.06 -5.90
C PHE A 145 14.88 -17.87 -6.83
N HIS A 146 13.84 -17.96 -7.66
CA HIS A 146 13.47 -16.94 -8.64
C HIS A 146 12.10 -16.36 -8.32
N LEU A 147 11.96 -15.03 -8.41
CA LEU A 147 10.70 -14.32 -8.17
C LEU A 147 9.73 -14.35 -9.36
N ASP A 148 10.13 -14.94 -10.48
CA ASP A 148 9.32 -15.00 -11.71
C ASP A 148 7.94 -15.63 -11.45
N SER A 149 7.87 -16.58 -10.52
CA SER A 149 6.63 -17.23 -10.09
C SER A 149 5.56 -16.24 -9.60
N ILE A 150 5.95 -15.13 -8.97
CA ILE A 150 5.03 -14.08 -8.52
C ILE A 150 4.35 -13.42 -9.73
N SER A 151 5.10 -13.16 -10.81
CA SER A 151 4.57 -12.58 -12.03
C SER A 151 3.72 -13.59 -12.82
N THR A 152 4.19 -14.84 -12.95
CA THR A 152 3.49 -15.93 -13.64
C THR A 152 2.13 -16.22 -13.01
N TYR A 153 2.08 -16.34 -11.67
CA TYR A 153 0.86 -16.68 -10.93
C TYR A 153 0.14 -15.44 -10.37
N ARG A 154 0.40 -14.25 -10.94
CA ARG A 154 -0.17 -12.98 -10.47
C ARG A 154 -1.69 -13.04 -10.33
N SER A 155 -2.40 -13.60 -11.31
CA SER A 155 -3.87 -13.72 -11.23
C SER A 155 -4.29 -14.63 -10.08
N GLN A 156 -3.64 -15.78 -9.89
CA GLN A 156 -3.97 -16.71 -8.81
C GLN A 156 -3.68 -16.10 -7.43
N LEU A 157 -2.58 -15.36 -7.29
CA LEU A 157 -2.26 -14.59 -6.08
C LEU A 157 -3.31 -13.51 -5.80
N MET A 158 -3.77 -12.78 -6.83
CA MET A 158 -4.89 -11.85 -6.70
C MET A 158 -6.20 -12.58 -6.32
N GLY A 159 -6.39 -13.82 -6.77
CA GLY A 159 -7.51 -14.69 -6.40
C GLY A 159 -7.52 -15.06 -4.93
N VAL A 160 -6.36 -15.42 -4.38
CA VAL A 160 -6.20 -15.66 -2.94
C VAL A 160 -6.45 -14.38 -2.16
N ALA A 161 -5.92 -13.26 -2.64
CA ALA A 161 -6.11 -11.95 -2.01
C ALA A 161 -7.58 -11.53 -1.93
N ILE A 162 -8.35 -11.65 -3.02
CA ILE A 162 -9.76 -11.27 -2.98
C ILE A 162 -10.58 -12.17 -2.05
N LEU A 163 -10.28 -13.46 -2.00
CA LEU A 163 -10.91 -14.37 -1.03
C LEU A 163 -10.66 -13.93 0.41
N LEU A 164 -9.41 -13.59 0.75
CA LEU A 164 -9.07 -13.09 2.08
C LEU A 164 -9.84 -11.80 2.42
N VAL A 165 -9.96 -10.87 1.47
CA VAL A 165 -10.70 -9.62 1.66
C VAL A 165 -12.20 -9.86 1.84
N MET A 166 -12.80 -10.73 1.01
CA MET A 166 -14.21 -11.09 1.14
C MET A 166 -14.49 -11.70 2.51
N LEU A 167 -13.68 -12.69 2.93
CA LEU A 167 -13.79 -13.30 4.26
C LEU A 167 -13.62 -12.27 5.38
N PHE A 168 -12.67 -11.33 5.23
CA PHE A 168 -12.46 -10.27 6.21
C PHE A 168 -13.68 -9.36 6.37
N HIS A 169 -14.38 -9.01 5.29
CA HIS A 169 -15.56 -8.14 5.38
C HIS A 169 -16.80 -8.85 5.92
N MET A 170 -16.83 -10.19 5.96
CA MET A 170 -17.90 -10.97 6.58
C MET A 170 -17.88 -10.92 8.13
N LYS A 171 -17.43 -9.82 8.75
CA LYS A 171 -17.29 -9.68 10.22
C LYS A 171 -18.58 -9.94 11.00
N SER A 172 -19.75 -9.62 10.44
CA SER A 172 -21.07 -9.92 11.04
C SER A 172 -21.37 -11.42 11.14
N VAL A 173 -20.60 -12.25 10.43
CA VAL A 173 -20.70 -13.72 10.36
C VAL A 173 -19.51 -14.41 11.05
N ARG A 174 -18.45 -13.64 11.37
CA ARG A 174 -17.17 -14.07 11.97
C ARG A 174 -17.31 -14.76 13.31
N ALA A 175 -18.33 -14.43 14.11
CA ALA A 175 -18.60 -15.05 15.41
C ALA A 175 -18.91 -16.56 15.32
N THR A 176 -18.87 -17.14 14.12
CA THR A 176 -19.41 -18.47 13.90
C THR A 176 -18.67 -19.38 12.93
N PHE A 177 -17.67 -18.91 12.17
CA PHE A 177 -16.92 -19.82 11.29
C PHE A 177 -15.62 -20.25 11.94
N GLY A 178 -15.61 -21.49 12.44
CA GLY A 178 -14.45 -22.17 13.03
C GLY A 178 -14.09 -21.68 14.44
N GLY A 179 -13.24 -22.46 15.12
CA GLY A 179 -12.74 -22.11 16.45
C GLY A 179 -11.88 -20.84 16.46
N PRO A 180 -11.35 -20.44 17.64
CA PRO A 180 -10.62 -19.18 17.83
C PRO A 180 -9.52 -18.90 16.80
N LEU A 181 -8.83 -19.95 16.35
CA LEU A 181 -7.78 -19.85 15.34
C LEU A 181 -8.32 -19.42 13.96
N VAL A 182 -9.42 -20.00 13.49
CA VAL A 182 -10.05 -19.66 12.20
C VAL A 182 -10.56 -18.22 12.24
N GLY A 183 -11.17 -17.82 13.35
CA GLY A 183 -11.62 -16.44 13.57
C GLY A 183 -10.48 -15.41 13.55
N LYS A 184 -9.26 -15.80 13.93
CA LYS A 184 -8.04 -14.97 13.87
C LYS A 184 -7.42 -14.94 12.48
N ILE A 185 -7.47 -16.04 11.73
CA ILE A 185 -7.04 -16.05 10.31
C ILE A 185 -7.94 -15.15 9.47
N ILE A 186 -9.26 -15.26 9.63
CA ILE A 186 -10.24 -14.41 8.94
C ILE A 186 -10.04 -12.93 9.29
N SER A 187 -9.70 -12.63 10.55
CA SER A 187 -9.45 -11.25 10.97
C SER A 187 -8.23 -10.63 10.33
N CYS A 188 -7.26 -11.46 9.94
CA CYS A 188 -6.08 -11.03 9.19
C CYS A 188 -6.35 -10.95 7.67
N GLY A 189 -7.57 -11.22 7.19
CA GLY A 189 -7.88 -11.23 5.76
C GLY A 189 -7.72 -9.88 5.05
N TYR A 190 -7.60 -8.77 5.79
CA TYR A 190 -7.18 -7.48 5.26
C TYR A 190 -5.78 -7.51 4.59
N VAL A 191 -4.96 -8.54 4.87
CA VAL A 191 -3.66 -8.77 4.20
C VAL A 191 -3.85 -8.99 2.70
N GLY A 192 -5.03 -9.42 2.25
CA GLY A 192 -5.34 -9.47 0.82
C GLY A 192 -5.19 -8.11 0.14
N VAL A 193 -5.45 -6.99 0.84
CA VAL A 193 -5.21 -5.65 0.29
C VAL A 193 -3.70 -5.36 0.14
N ASP A 194 -2.83 -5.90 1.00
CA ASP A 194 -1.38 -5.80 0.83
C ASP A 194 -0.91 -6.54 -0.42
N VAL A 195 -1.47 -7.71 -0.68
CA VAL A 195 -1.21 -8.45 -1.93
C VAL A 195 -1.68 -7.64 -3.14
N PHE A 196 -2.83 -6.98 -3.09
CA PHE A 196 -3.27 -6.08 -4.16
C PHE A 196 -2.28 -4.93 -4.39
N MET A 197 -1.80 -4.28 -3.32
CA MET A 197 -0.81 -3.21 -3.41
C MET A 197 0.51 -3.71 -4.01
N LEU A 198 1.00 -4.86 -3.55
CA LEU A 198 2.23 -5.48 -4.05
C LEU A 198 2.13 -5.81 -5.54
N MET A 199 1.05 -6.50 -5.95
CA MET A 199 0.83 -6.88 -7.35
C MET A 199 0.55 -5.67 -8.26
N SER A 200 0.00 -4.59 -7.70
CA SER A 200 -0.22 -3.33 -8.40
C SER A 200 1.11 -2.63 -8.69
N GLY A 201 1.95 -2.43 -7.66
CA GLY A 201 3.28 -1.84 -7.80
C GLY A 201 4.17 -2.62 -8.76
N LEU A 202 4.17 -3.96 -8.65
CA LEU A 202 4.89 -4.85 -9.56
C LEU A 202 4.46 -4.62 -11.02
N GLY A 203 3.15 -4.64 -11.27
CA GLY A 203 2.60 -4.44 -12.61
C GLY A 203 2.94 -3.07 -13.21
N MET A 204 3.17 -2.05 -12.39
CA MET A 204 3.50 -0.71 -12.88
C MET A 204 4.88 -0.62 -13.50
N VAL A 205 5.86 -1.41 -13.03
CA VAL A 205 7.20 -1.46 -13.64
C VAL A 205 7.11 -1.95 -15.07
N PHE A 206 6.35 -3.01 -15.33
CA PHE A 206 6.15 -3.55 -16.68
C PHE A 206 5.27 -2.65 -17.56
N SER A 207 4.33 -1.91 -16.97
CA SER A 207 3.52 -0.92 -17.70
C SER A 207 4.38 0.27 -18.17
N LEU A 208 5.23 0.80 -17.29
CA LEU A 208 6.08 1.96 -17.58
C LEU A 208 7.30 1.58 -18.43
N SER A 209 7.79 0.34 -18.35
CA SER A 209 8.87 -0.11 -19.24
C SER A 209 8.45 -0.11 -20.71
N LYS A 210 7.15 -0.25 -21.02
CA LYS A 210 6.61 -0.20 -22.38
C LYS A 210 6.36 1.22 -22.87
N ASN A 211 5.83 2.10 -22.02
CA ASN A 211 5.55 3.49 -22.36
C ASN A 211 5.55 4.37 -21.11
N GLN A 212 6.53 5.26 -21.03
CA GLN A 212 6.78 6.16 -19.91
C GLN A 212 6.00 7.49 -19.98
N ASN A 213 5.25 7.74 -21.06
CA ASN A 213 4.42 8.95 -21.16
C ASN A 213 3.36 8.93 -20.05
N TRP A 214 3.37 9.97 -19.22
CA TRP A 214 2.55 10.06 -18.01
C TRP A 214 1.04 10.03 -18.34
N ALA A 215 0.59 10.78 -19.34
CA ALA A 215 -0.83 10.87 -19.69
C ALA A 215 -1.35 9.53 -20.22
N ASN A 216 -0.58 8.88 -21.10
CA ASN A 216 -0.90 7.55 -21.60
C ASN A 216 -0.90 6.51 -20.47
N PHE A 217 0.04 6.60 -19.52
CA PHE A 217 0.07 5.72 -18.35
C PHE A 217 -1.20 5.90 -17.51
N MET A 218 -1.55 7.13 -17.15
CA MET A 218 -2.73 7.43 -16.33
C MET A 218 -4.02 7.02 -17.04
N ARG A 219 -4.16 7.31 -18.34
CA ARG A 219 -5.32 6.89 -19.14
C ARG A 219 -5.53 5.37 -19.08
N ARG A 220 -4.47 4.57 -19.23
CA ARG A 220 -4.55 3.10 -19.12
C ARG A 220 -5.06 2.66 -17.74
N ARG A 221 -4.64 3.34 -16.67
CA ARG A 221 -5.09 3.01 -15.31
C ARG A 221 -6.55 3.40 -15.09
N LEU A 222 -6.92 4.62 -15.45
CA LEU A 222 -8.27 5.15 -15.30
C LEU A 222 -9.30 4.32 -16.06
N VAL A 223 -9.04 3.99 -17.33
CA VAL A 223 -9.96 3.14 -18.13
C VAL A 223 -10.08 1.72 -17.58
N THR A 224 -9.08 1.24 -16.84
CA THR A 224 -9.14 -0.08 -16.20
C THR A 224 -9.96 -0.06 -14.91
N VAL A 225 -9.85 1.01 -14.11
CA VAL A 225 -10.42 1.06 -12.75
C VAL A 225 -11.76 1.80 -12.70
N MET A 226 -11.84 2.98 -13.33
CA MET A 226 -12.96 3.90 -13.16
C MET A 226 -14.31 3.40 -13.68
N PRO A 227 -14.41 2.65 -14.80
CA PRO A 227 -15.72 2.21 -15.29
C PRO A 227 -16.47 1.33 -14.29
N ALA A 228 -15.78 0.36 -13.68
CA ALA A 228 -16.39 -0.48 -12.65
C ALA A 228 -16.65 0.32 -11.36
N TYR A 229 -15.74 1.21 -10.99
CA TYR A 229 -15.89 2.05 -9.81
C TYR A 229 -17.12 2.96 -9.90
N PHE A 230 -17.29 3.73 -10.99
CA PHE A 230 -18.42 4.64 -11.13
C PHE A 230 -19.77 3.91 -11.10
N ALA A 231 -19.87 2.75 -11.76
CA ALA A 231 -21.08 1.96 -11.75
C ALA A 231 -21.46 1.54 -10.31
N VAL A 232 -20.53 0.95 -9.58
CA VAL A 232 -20.81 0.44 -8.23
C VAL A 232 -20.95 1.58 -7.21
N ALA A 233 -20.09 2.60 -7.26
CA ALA A 233 -20.14 3.75 -6.37
C ALA A 233 -21.42 4.58 -6.57
N GLY A 234 -21.90 4.71 -7.81
CA GLY A 234 -23.17 5.36 -8.12
C GLY A 234 -24.35 4.61 -7.51
N ILE A 235 -24.46 3.30 -7.75
CA ILE A 235 -25.50 2.45 -7.16
C ILE A 235 -25.47 2.53 -5.64
N TYR A 236 -24.28 2.40 -5.04
CA TYR A 236 -24.09 2.50 -3.60
C TYR A 236 -24.56 3.85 -3.06
N SER A 237 -24.14 4.95 -3.68
CA SER A 237 -24.47 6.29 -3.18
C SER A 237 -25.96 6.56 -3.27
N LEU A 238 -26.62 6.17 -4.37
CA LEU A 238 -28.07 6.29 -4.51
C LEU A 238 -28.80 5.47 -3.44
N MET A 239 -28.35 4.24 -3.19
CA MET A 239 -28.91 3.39 -2.14
C MET A 239 -28.84 4.06 -0.76
N MET A 240 -27.69 4.62 -0.39
CA MET A 240 -27.52 5.31 0.90
C MET A 240 -28.37 6.59 0.99
N ILE A 241 -28.50 7.35 -0.11
CA ILE A 241 -29.33 8.55 -0.17
C ILE A 241 -30.81 8.19 0.03
N PHE A 242 -31.32 7.19 -0.68
CA PHE A 242 -32.72 6.76 -0.54
C PHE A 242 -33.01 6.07 0.78
N ALA A 243 -32.00 5.50 1.44
CA ALA A 243 -32.11 5.00 2.81
C ALA A 243 -32.16 6.12 3.87
N GLY A 244 -31.87 7.37 3.49
CA GLY A 244 -31.80 8.51 4.41
C GLY A 244 -30.49 8.61 5.19
N ASP A 245 -29.46 7.85 4.81
CA ASP A 245 -28.18 7.78 5.52
C ASP A 245 -27.20 8.91 5.12
N CYS A 246 -27.39 9.54 3.95
CA CYS A 246 -26.58 10.68 3.51
C CYS A 246 -27.31 11.55 2.48
N GLY A 247 -26.81 12.77 2.22
CA GLY A 247 -27.35 13.67 1.21
C GLY A 247 -26.72 13.50 -0.18
N TRP A 248 -27.29 14.23 -1.16
CA TRP A 248 -26.86 14.20 -2.57
C TRP A 248 -25.42 14.64 -2.79
N GLU A 249 -24.85 15.44 -1.89
CA GLU A 249 -23.43 15.81 -1.87
C GLU A 249 -22.52 14.58 -1.81
N MET A 250 -22.96 13.51 -1.13
CA MET A 250 -22.16 12.30 -0.97
C MET A 250 -22.05 11.51 -2.28
N LEU A 251 -23.03 11.63 -3.20
CA LEU A 251 -22.92 11.07 -4.55
C LEU A 251 -21.73 11.69 -5.29
N VAL A 252 -21.61 13.01 -5.25
CA VAL A 252 -20.51 13.74 -5.90
C VAL A 252 -19.18 13.37 -5.24
N LEU A 253 -19.11 13.36 -3.91
CA LEU A 253 -17.89 13.02 -3.17
C LEU A 253 -17.45 11.57 -3.42
N ASN A 254 -18.38 10.61 -3.48
CA ASN A 254 -18.06 9.21 -3.79
C ASN A 254 -17.60 9.04 -5.24
N LEU A 255 -18.31 9.63 -6.21
CA LEU A 255 -17.93 9.52 -7.62
C LEU A 255 -16.56 10.17 -7.89
N THR A 256 -16.28 11.33 -7.28
CA THR A 256 -14.97 11.99 -7.39
C THR A 256 -13.87 11.36 -6.54
N THR A 257 -14.19 10.33 -5.74
CA THR A 257 -13.31 9.69 -4.74
C THR A 257 -12.88 10.59 -3.57
N LEU A 258 -13.41 11.82 -3.51
CA LEU A 258 -13.11 12.79 -2.46
C LEU A 258 -13.67 12.40 -1.10
N SER A 259 -14.72 11.56 -1.07
CA SER A 259 -15.32 11.08 0.19
C SER A 259 -14.31 10.40 1.12
N PHE A 260 -13.26 9.76 0.60
CA PHE A 260 -12.20 9.22 1.44
C PHE A 260 -11.40 10.31 2.19
N TYR A 261 -11.18 11.46 1.54
CA TYR A 261 -10.40 12.55 2.08
C TYR A 261 -11.21 13.51 2.93
N THR A 262 -12.52 13.63 2.70
CA THR A 262 -13.45 14.48 3.46
C THR A 262 -14.15 13.73 4.58
N GLY A 263 -14.38 12.42 4.39
CA GLY A 263 -15.21 11.59 5.25
C GLY A 263 -16.69 11.95 5.18
N GLY A 264 -17.43 11.50 6.20
CA GLY A 264 -18.88 11.69 6.32
C GLY A 264 -19.65 10.37 6.17
N ASP A 265 -20.89 10.40 6.63
CA ASP A 265 -21.81 9.27 6.52
C ASP A 265 -22.10 8.96 5.05
N GLY A 266 -22.12 7.68 4.70
CA GLY A 266 -22.22 7.24 3.30
C GLY A 266 -20.92 7.28 2.50
N THR A 267 -19.74 7.43 3.13
CA THR A 267 -18.45 7.24 2.45
C THR A 267 -18.32 5.82 1.89
N PHE A 268 -18.03 5.67 0.59
CA PHE A 268 -18.04 4.37 -0.08
C PHE A 268 -16.74 3.58 0.08
N ASN A 269 -15.61 4.12 -0.37
CA ASN A 269 -14.40 3.32 -0.60
C ASN A 269 -13.11 4.12 -0.38
N TRP A 270 -12.18 3.54 0.37
CA TRP A 270 -10.86 4.13 0.60
C TRP A 270 -9.78 3.62 -0.37
N TYR A 271 -9.90 2.36 -0.84
CA TYR A 271 -8.88 1.67 -1.63
C TYR A 271 -8.70 2.28 -3.02
N ILE A 272 -9.79 2.65 -3.70
CA ILE A 272 -9.75 3.25 -5.04
C ILE A 272 -9.10 4.63 -5.02
N PRO A 273 -9.51 5.60 -4.18
CA PRO A 273 -8.79 6.86 -4.06
C PRO A 273 -7.31 6.65 -3.71
N CYS A 274 -7.01 5.70 -2.80
CA CYS A 274 -5.65 5.36 -2.42
C CYS A 274 -4.80 4.86 -3.61
N ILE A 275 -5.27 3.88 -4.39
CA ILE A 275 -4.48 3.34 -5.50
C ILE A 275 -4.33 4.34 -6.65
N LEU A 276 -5.33 5.20 -6.88
CA LEU A 276 -5.24 6.29 -7.85
C LEU A 276 -4.18 7.32 -7.44
N LEU A 277 -4.10 7.67 -6.15
CA LEU A 277 -3.04 8.51 -5.60
C LEU A 277 -1.66 7.86 -5.80
N PHE A 278 -1.54 6.55 -5.61
CA PHE A 278 -0.27 5.86 -5.84
C PHE A 278 0.11 5.86 -7.33
N TYR A 279 -0.85 5.62 -8.22
CA TYR A 279 -0.61 5.71 -9.66
C TYR A 279 -0.14 7.11 -10.08
N LEU A 280 -0.69 8.17 -9.48
CA LEU A 280 -0.27 9.54 -9.76
C LEU A 280 1.24 9.76 -9.57
N VAL A 281 1.79 9.26 -8.46
CA VAL A 281 3.22 9.41 -8.11
C VAL A 281 4.12 8.35 -8.76
N THR A 282 3.54 7.26 -9.30
CA THR A 282 4.29 6.10 -9.80
C THR A 282 5.32 6.43 -10.88
N PRO A 283 5.05 7.26 -11.91
CA PRO A 283 6.07 7.57 -12.91
C PRO A 283 7.29 8.30 -12.34
N TRP A 284 7.12 9.07 -11.25
CA TRP A 284 8.24 9.65 -10.53
C TRP A 284 9.03 8.58 -9.76
N ILE A 285 8.35 7.70 -9.03
CA ILE A 285 8.98 6.58 -8.30
C ILE A 285 9.76 5.69 -9.27
N TYR A 286 9.16 5.29 -10.39
CA TYR A 286 9.79 4.46 -11.42
C TYR A 286 11.11 5.05 -11.93
N ARG A 287 11.18 6.37 -12.13
CA ARG A 287 12.43 7.04 -12.56
C ARG A 287 13.51 6.98 -11.49
N ARG A 288 13.15 7.07 -10.21
CA ARG A 288 14.11 6.95 -9.09
C ARG A 288 14.60 5.52 -8.93
N LEU A 289 13.69 4.56 -9.01
CA LEU A 289 14.01 3.13 -8.90
C LEU A 289 14.71 2.60 -10.17
N SER A 290 14.61 3.27 -11.31
CA SER A 290 15.34 2.87 -12.53
C SER A 290 16.86 2.89 -12.37
N ASN A 291 17.43 3.66 -11.44
CA ASN A 291 18.87 3.67 -11.16
C ASN A 291 19.26 2.51 -10.22
N PRO A 292 19.97 1.45 -10.68
CA PRO A 292 20.27 0.28 -9.86
C PRO A 292 21.20 0.53 -8.67
N GLY A 293 21.98 1.63 -8.69
CA GLY A 293 22.87 1.99 -7.58
C GLY A 293 22.13 2.63 -6.41
N ARG A 294 21.03 3.34 -6.69
CA ARG A 294 20.25 4.08 -5.68
C ARG A 294 18.86 3.49 -5.42
N ARG A 295 18.41 2.52 -6.22
CA ARG A 295 17.06 1.91 -6.17
C ARG A 295 16.67 1.51 -4.75
N VAL A 296 17.54 0.74 -4.12
CA VAL A 296 17.40 0.24 -2.76
C VAL A 296 17.22 1.38 -1.75
N ALA A 297 18.09 2.39 -1.81
CA ALA A 297 18.01 3.55 -0.92
C ALA A 297 16.72 4.35 -1.14
N TRP A 298 16.29 4.52 -2.39
CA TRP A 298 15.00 5.14 -2.70
C TRP A 298 13.82 4.33 -2.17
N THR A 299 13.83 3.00 -2.31
CA THR A 299 12.77 2.15 -1.76
C THR A 299 12.69 2.33 -0.24
N VAL A 300 13.82 2.24 0.48
CA VAL A 300 13.85 2.45 1.94
C VAL A 300 13.37 3.85 2.30
N GLY A 301 13.91 4.88 1.66
CA GLY A 301 13.53 6.28 1.92
C GLY A 301 12.06 6.57 1.66
N LEU A 302 11.45 5.98 0.62
CA LEU A 302 10.02 6.12 0.34
C LEU A 302 9.15 5.42 1.39
N CYS A 303 9.60 4.27 1.90
CA CYS A 303 8.87 3.55 2.94
C CYS A 303 8.93 4.27 4.28
N LEU A 304 10.13 4.73 4.68
CA LEU A 304 10.33 5.55 5.87
C LEU A 304 9.60 6.90 5.78
N GLY A 305 9.69 7.57 4.63
CA GLY A 305 8.99 8.82 4.39
C GLY A 305 7.47 8.66 4.50
N SER A 306 6.92 7.57 3.97
CA SER A 306 5.49 7.27 4.09
C SER A 306 5.06 6.98 5.52
N TYR A 307 5.91 6.29 6.28
CA TYR A 307 5.69 6.03 7.71
C TYR A 307 5.62 7.33 8.51
N LEU A 308 6.66 8.17 8.37
CA LEU A 308 6.71 9.48 9.04
C LEU A 308 5.54 10.36 8.63
N PHE A 309 5.20 10.37 7.33
CA PHE A 309 4.07 11.14 6.82
C PHE A 309 2.74 10.67 7.40
N SER A 310 2.51 9.35 7.48
CA SER A 310 1.34 8.80 8.16
C SER A 310 1.30 9.21 9.63
N GLY A 311 2.45 9.21 10.30
CA GLY A 311 2.50 9.62 11.70
C GLY A 311 2.11 11.08 11.89
N ILE A 312 2.61 11.97 11.03
CA ILE A 312 2.26 13.39 11.02
C ILE A 312 0.76 13.58 10.75
N LEU A 313 0.20 12.90 9.74
CA LEU A 313 -1.23 13.00 9.43
C LEU A 313 -2.11 12.62 10.62
N GLY A 314 -1.78 11.53 11.32
CA GLY A 314 -2.55 11.08 12.48
C GLY A 314 -2.42 12.00 13.70
N ASN A 315 -1.18 12.30 14.11
CA ASN A 315 -0.91 12.99 15.39
C ASN A 315 -0.99 14.51 15.34
N VAL A 316 -0.78 15.11 14.18
CA VAL A 316 -0.67 16.56 14.01
C VAL A 316 -1.90 17.13 13.34
N PHE A 317 -2.43 16.43 12.34
CA PHE A 317 -3.57 16.92 11.54
C PHE A 317 -4.90 16.25 11.91
N GLU A 318 -4.89 15.28 12.82
CA GLU A 318 -6.06 14.45 13.19
C GLU A 318 -6.69 13.71 11.99
N LEU A 319 -5.91 13.52 10.93
CA LEU A 319 -6.29 12.80 9.71
C LEU A 319 -5.95 11.32 9.80
N GLY A 320 -6.12 10.72 10.99
CA GLY A 320 -5.78 9.32 11.26
C GLY A 320 -6.45 8.33 10.32
N ARG A 321 -7.62 8.67 9.75
CA ARG A 321 -8.30 7.87 8.71
C ARG A 321 -7.45 7.63 7.46
N LEU A 322 -6.55 8.55 7.13
CA LEU A 322 -5.68 8.44 5.95
C LEU A 322 -4.51 7.49 6.19
N ASN A 323 -4.22 7.14 7.45
CA ASN A 323 -3.13 6.22 7.79
C ASN A 323 -3.30 4.87 7.11
N ILE A 324 -4.53 4.40 6.90
CA ILE A 324 -4.79 3.16 6.18
C ILE A 324 -4.21 3.16 4.75
N ALA A 325 -4.11 4.33 4.11
CA ALA A 325 -3.46 4.46 2.81
C ALA A 325 -1.92 4.49 2.94
N PHE A 326 -1.39 5.43 3.73
CA PHE A 326 0.06 5.68 3.80
C PHE A 326 0.86 4.57 4.47
N THR A 327 0.22 3.75 5.31
CA THR A 327 0.83 2.54 5.88
C THR A 327 0.94 1.38 4.88
N ARG A 328 0.20 1.45 3.77
CA ARG A 328 0.16 0.44 2.69
C ARG A 328 1.01 0.83 1.48
N PHE A 329 1.37 2.11 1.36
CA PHE A 329 2.28 2.59 0.33
C PHE A 329 3.65 1.87 0.33
N PRO A 330 4.26 1.52 1.49
CA PRO A 330 5.47 0.70 1.51
C PRO A 330 5.33 -0.63 0.77
N VAL A 331 4.18 -1.31 0.91
CA VAL A 331 3.88 -2.55 0.18
C VAL A 331 3.82 -2.32 -1.33
N TYR A 332 3.22 -1.21 -1.74
CA TYR A 332 3.17 -0.80 -3.14
C TYR A 332 4.58 -0.55 -3.73
N VAL A 333 5.44 0.17 -2.98
CA VAL A 333 6.83 0.45 -3.38
C VAL A 333 7.65 -0.84 -3.41
N LEU A 334 7.43 -1.77 -2.48
CA LEU A 334 8.02 -3.11 -2.53
C LEU A 334 7.58 -3.90 -3.76
N GLY A 335 6.32 -3.73 -4.16
CA GLY A 335 5.81 -4.27 -5.42
C GLY A 335 6.64 -3.76 -6.60
N MET A 336 6.90 -2.46 -6.65
CA MET A 336 7.76 -1.88 -7.69
C MET A 336 9.20 -2.42 -7.63
N LEU A 337 9.79 -2.56 -6.44
CA LEU A 337 11.12 -3.17 -6.29
C LEU A 337 11.14 -4.61 -6.81
N THR A 338 10.10 -5.39 -6.48
CA THR A 338 9.90 -6.75 -6.97
C THR A 338 9.79 -6.79 -8.49
N GLY A 339 9.06 -5.85 -9.10
CA GLY A 339 8.93 -5.75 -10.55
C GLY A 339 10.29 -5.52 -11.24
N PHE A 340 11.14 -4.65 -10.68
CA PHE A 340 12.51 -4.48 -11.17
C PHE A 340 13.37 -5.73 -10.96
N ALA A 341 13.27 -6.37 -9.79
CA ALA A 341 14.00 -7.61 -9.49
C ALA A 341 13.67 -8.74 -10.48
N ILE A 342 12.39 -8.90 -10.84
CA ILE A 342 11.95 -9.87 -11.86
C ILE A 342 12.47 -9.46 -13.25
N LYS A 343 12.32 -8.19 -13.64
CA LYS A 343 12.80 -7.70 -14.94
C LYS A 343 14.30 -7.91 -15.13
N GLU A 344 15.07 -7.75 -14.07
CA GLU A 344 16.53 -7.94 -14.05
C GLU A 344 16.96 -9.35 -13.67
N LYS A 345 16.01 -10.30 -13.54
CA LYS A 345 16.25 -11.71 -13.24
C LYS A 345 17.11 -11.93 -11.99
N TRP A 346 16.85 -11.16 -10.93
CA TRP A 346 17.54 -11.34 -9.66
C TRP A 346 17.31 -12.75 -9.10
N THR A 347 18.35 -13.32 -8.50
CA THR A 347 18.36 -14.70 -8.01
C THR A 347 18.71 -14.72 -6.52
N PHE A 348 17.94 -15.47 -5.74
CA PHE A 348 18.11 -15.50 -4.29
C PHE A 348 18.71 -16.84 -3.87
N GLY A 349 19.81 -16.78 -3.14
CA GLY A 349 20.39 -17.96 -2.52
C GLY A 349 19.58 -18.39 -1.29
N TRP A 350 19.94 -19.54 -0.72
CA TRP A 350 19.31 -20.06 0.49
C TRP A 350 19.44 -19.10 1.70
N LYS A 351 20.57 -18.40 1.84
CA LYS A 351 20.80 -17.40 2.89
C LYS A 351 19.82 -16.23 2.78
N ASP A 352 19.58 -15.77 1.55
CA ASP A 352 18.69 -14.65 1.27
C ASP A 352 17.24 -15.07 1.57
N ARG A 353 16.87 -16.30 1.21
CA ARG A 353 15.57 -16.88 1.57
C ARG A 353 15.40 -17.01 3.09
N ILE A 354 16.40 -17.49 3.82
CA ILE A 354 16.35 -17.51 5.30
C ILE A 354 16.18 -16.10 5.85
N ALA A 355 16.92 -15.10 5.36
CA ALA A 355 16.78 -13.72 5.79
C ALA A 355 15.35 -13.19 5.56
N MET A 356 14.71 -13.56 4.45
CA MET A 356 13.30 -13.23 4.19
C MET A 356 12.36 -13.88 5.22
N TRP A 357 12.56 -15.16 5.54
CA TRP A 357 11.78 -15.87 6.55
C TRP A 357 11.97 -15.31 7.96
N VAL A 358 13.22 -15.04 8.36
CA VAL A 358 13.54 -14.39 9.64
C VAL A 358 12.89 -13.02 9.72
N GLY A 359 12.98 -12.20 8.66
CA GLY A 359 12.27 -10.92 8.59
C GLY A 359 10.76 -11.08 8.72
N GLY A 360 10.16 -12.05 8.01
CA GLY A 360 8.74 -12.36 8.13
C GLY A 360 8.33 -12.74 9.55
N ILE A 361 9.07 -13.65 10.20
CA ILE A 361 8.81 -14.11 11.57
C ILE A 361 8.94 -12.96 12.57
N LEU A 362 9.99 -12.14 12.46
CA LEU A 362 10.18 -11.00 13.36
C LEU A 362 9.01 -10.01 13.28
N PHE A 363 8.52 -9.73 12.07
CA PHE A 363 7.44 -8.77 11.88
C PHE A 363 6.08 -9.35 12.23
N GLY A 364 5.88 -10.63 11.97
CA GLY A 364 4.74 -11.38 12.49
C GLY A 364 4.73 -11.38 14.02
N GLY A 365 5.90 -11.56 14.65
CA GLY A 365 6.08 -11.46 16.11
C GLY A 365 5.73 -10.07 16.63
N LEU A 366 6.30 -9.02 16.04
CA LEU A 366 5.97 -7.63 16.38
C LEU A 366 4.47 -7.33 16.22
N TYR A 367 3.84 -7.86 15.17
CA TYR A 367 2.39 -7.75 14.98
C TYR A 367 1.61 -8.40 16.12
N LEU A 368 1.97 -9.62 16.50
CA LEU A 368 1.30 -10.33 17.60
C LEU A 368 1.51 -9.61 18.94
N LEU A 369 2.70 -9.06 19.19
CA LEU A 369 2.97 -8.25 20.38
C LEU A 369 2.15 -6.96 20.41
N HIS A 370 1.98 -6.31 19.26
CA HIS A 370 1.15 -5.12 19.13
C HIS A 370 -0.34 -5.40 19.34
N GLU A 371 -0.88 -6.44 18.71
CA GLU A 371 -2.27 -6.90 18.93
C GLU A 371 -2.50 -7.32 20.38
N GLY A 372 -1.48 -7.94 21.00
CA GLY A 372 -1.48 -8.29 22.43
C GLY A 372 -1.36 -7.08 23.37
N LYS A 373 -1.30 -5.85 22.84
CA LYS A 373 -1.09 -4.59 23.58
C LYS A 373 0.19 -4.57 24.41
N VAL A 374 1.17 -5.41 24.06
CA VAL A 374 2.51 -5.44 24.69
C VAL A 374 3.39 -4.33 24.14
N VAL A 375 3.21 -3.98 22.86
CA VAL A 375 3.97 -2.92 22.17
C VAL A 375 3.01 -1.97 21.46
N GLY A 376 3.07 -0.68 21.76
CA GLY A 376 2.37 0.35 21.00
C GLY A 376 3.10 0.63 19.69
N ILE A 377 2.40 0.59 18.56
CA ILE A 377 2.94 0.98 17.25
C ILE A 377 2.07 2.11 16.73
N PHE A 378 2.65 3.30 16.70
CA PHE A 378 1.91 4.53 16.47
C PHE A 378 1.26 4.61 15.07
N CYS A 379 1.94 4.07 14.06
CA CYS A 379 1.48 4.19 12.67
C CYS A 379 0.51 3.08 12.23
N GLY A 380 0.07 2.21 13.16
CA GLY A 380 -0.82 1.10 12.84
C GLY A 380 -0.10 -0.14 12.31
N HIS A 381 -0.64 -1.30 12.67
CA HIS A 381 -0.03 -2.60 12.43
C HIS A 381 0.13 -3.02 10.96
N TRP A 382 -0.52 -2.31 10.03
CA TRP A 382 -0.53 -2.67 8.61
C TRP A 382 0.86 -2.71 7.99
N LEU A 383 1.77 -1.85 8.45
CA LEU A 383 3.15 -1.81 7.97
C LEU A 383 3.89 -3.13 8.20
N LEU A 384 3.58 -3.81 9.30
CA LEU A 384 4.22 -5.08 9.68
C LEU A 384 3.90 -6.20 8.70
N PHE A 385 2.85 -6.04 7.90
CA PHE A 385 2.45 -7.01 6.88
C PHE A 385 3.21 -6.83 5.57
N ALA A 386 3.95 -5.76 5.36
CA ALA A 386 4.67 -5.54 4.10
C ALA A 386 5.64 -6.70 3.75
N PRO A 387 6.46 -7.20 4.68
CA PRO A 387 7.36 -8.31 4.40
C PRO A 387 6.63 -9.65 4.36
N LEU A 388 5.58 -9.80 5.18
CA LEU A 388 4.73 -10.98 5.18
C LEU A 388 3.99 -11.14 3.85
N ALA A 389 3.49 -10.05 3.27
CA ALA A 389 2.84 -10.05 1.97
C ALA A 389 3.81 -10.42 0.85
N PHE A 390 5.03 -9.87 0.86
CA PHE A 390 6.08 -10.22 -0.10
C PHE A 390 6.50 -11.69 0.02
N LEU A 391 6.87 -12.14 1.23
CA LEU A 391 7.27 -13.51 1.51
C LEU A 391 6.14 -14.49 1.16
N GLY A 392 4.92 -14.19 1.59
CA GLY A 392 3.73 -15.00 1.32
C GLY A 392 3.48 -15.14 -0.18
N CYS A 393 3.57 -14.07 -0.96
CA CYS A 393 3.43 -14.14 -2.42
C CYS A 393 4.56 -14.95 -3.07
N ALA A 394 5.80 -14.79 -2.61
CA ALA A 394 6.95 -15.51 -3.13
C ALA A 394 6.82 -17.04 -2.90
N GLU A 395 6.48 -17.43 -1.67
CA GLU A 395 6.33 -18.83 -1.29
C GLU A 395 5.08 -19.46 -1.91
N LEU A 396 3.97 -18.74 -1.96
CA LEU A 396 2.75 -19.22 -2.58
C LEU A 396 2.90 -19.36 -4.10
N GLY A 397 3.60 -18.43 -4.76
CA GLY A 397 3.94 -18.55 -6.18
C GLY A 397 4.83 -19.78 -6.45
N ALA A 398 5.79 -20.06 -5.57
CA ALA A 398 6.63 -21.25 -5.66
C ALA A 398 5.85 -22.56 -5.42
N LEU A 399 4.85 -22.55 -4.52
CA LEU A 399 3.94 -23.66 -4.31
C LEU A 399 3.04 -23.89 -5.52
N MET A 400 2.46 -22.82 -6.08
CA MET A 400 1.60 -22.86 -7.27
C MET A 400 2.31 -23.48 -8.47
N LYS A 401 3.63 -23.31 -8.60
CA LYS A 401 4.45 -23.97 -9.64
C LYS A 401 4.39 -25.50 -9.59
N LYS A 402 4.13 -26.09 -8.42
CA LYS A 402 4.04 -27.54 -8.22
C LYS A 402 2.64 -28.08 -8.48
N VAL A 403 1.64 -27.21 -8.65
CA VAL A 403 0.24 -27.59 -8.85
C VAL A 403 -0.09 -27.51 -10.35
N PRO A 404 -0.69 -28.55 -10.95
CA PRO A 404 -1.10 -28.49 -12.35
C PRO A 404 -2.06 -27.33 -12.62
N GLU A 405 -1.87 -26.59 -13.73
CA GLU A 405 -2.79 -25.50 -14.11
C GLU A 405 -4.20 -26.00 -14.43
N SER A 406 -4.32 -27.29 -14.79
CA SER A 406 -5.59 -27.99 -14.97
C SER A 406 -6.31 -28.33 -13.66
N PHE A 407 -5.71 -28.04 -12.50
CA PHE A 407 -6.41 -28.18 -11.23
C PHE A 407 -7.55 -27.16 -11.12
N VAL A 408 -8.73 -27.62 -10.70
CA VAL A 408 -9.95 -26.77 -10.59
C VAL A 408 -9.69 -25.56 -9.71
N GLY A 409 -8.98 -25.73 -8.60
CA GLY A 409 -8.62 -24.62 -7.70
C GLY A 409 -7.73 -23.57 -8.36
N MET A 410 -6.77 -23.97 -9.19
CA MET A 410 -5.91 -23.01 -9.91
C MET A 410 -6.71 -22.18 -10.92
N ARG A 411 -7.65 -22.81 -11.63
CA ARG A 411 -8.58 -22.09 -12.52
C ARG A 411 -9.51 -21.14 -11.77
N ALA A 412 -10.05 -21.60 -10.64
CA ALA A 412 -10.93 -20.79 -9.81
C ALA A 412 -10.19 -19.55 -9.26
N LEU A 413 -9.01 -19.75 -8.67
CA LEU A 413 -8.16 -18.65 -8.20
C LEU A 413 -7.82 -17.67 -9.31
N LYS A 414 -7.46 -18.17 -10.50
CA LYS A 414 -7.20 -17.31 -11.65
C LYS A 414 -8.42 -16.48 -12.02
N TRP A 415 -9.60 -17.09 -12.12
CA TRP A 415 -10.84 -16.39 -12.45
C TRP A 415 -11.19 -15.32 -11.41
N MET A 416 -11.05 -15.64 -10.13
CA MET A 416 -11.28 -14.68 -9.04
C MET A 416 -10.29 -13.52 -9.12
N GLY A 417 -9.02 -13.78 -9.37
CA GLY A 417 -8.02 -12.74 -9.50
C GLY A 417 -8.18 -11.84 -10.72
N ASP A 418 -8.56 -12.42 -11.87
CA ASP A 418 -8.89 -11.66 -13.08
C ASP A 418 -10.09 -10.72 -12.87
N ASN A 419 -10.97 -11.06 -11.91
CA ASN A 419 -12.16 -10.28 -11.54
C ASN A 419 -12.07 -9.59 -10.18
N SER A 420 -10.88 -9.56 -9.57
CA SER A 420 -10.67 -9.11 -8.18
C SER A 420 -11.21 -7.72 -7.88
N LEU A 421 -11.05 -6.76 -8.80
CA LEU A 421 -11.58 -5.40 -8.64
C LEU A 421 -13.11 -5.39 -8.53
N LEU A 422 -13.80 -6.11 -9.42
CA LEU A 422 -15.26 -6.09 -9.45
C LEU A 422 -15.83 -6.85 -8.25
N LEU A 423 -15.24 -8.00 -7.90
CA LEU A 423 -15.57 -8.73 -6.68
C LEU A 423 -15.39 -7.85 -5.44
N PHE A 424 -14.29 -7.10 -5.34
CA PHE A 424 -14.03 -6.20 -4.21
C PHE A 424 -15.09 -5.10 -4.09
N LEU A 425 -15.44 -4.44 -5.20
CA LEU A 425 -16.42 -3.35 -5.19
C LEU A 425 -17.83 -3.87 -4.87
N LEU A 426 -18.23 -5.00 -5.47
CA LEU A 426 -19.52 -5.64 -5.19
C LEU A 426 -19.61 -6.13 -3.76
N ASN A 427 -18.52 -6.66 -3.19
CA ASN A 427 -18.50 -7.11 -1.82
C ASN A 427 -18.79 -5.98 -0.82
N ILE A 428 -18.20 -4.81 -1.02
CA ILE A 428 -18.50 -3.63 -0.20
C ILE A 428 -19.96 -3.20 -0.38
N LEU A 429 -20.43 -3.11 -1.63
CA LEU A 429 -21.82 -2.73 -1.93
C LEU A 429 -22.83 -3.68 -1.26
N LEU A 430 -22.68 -5.00 -1.47
CA LEU A 430 -23.64 -6.00 -1.02
C LEU A 430 -23.64 -6.16 0.49
N ILE A 431 -22.48 -6.06 1.14
CA ILE A 431 -22.41 -6.04 2.59
C ILE A 431 -23.18 -4.83 3.12
N ARG A 432 -22.92 -3.63 2.58
CA ARG A 432 -23.62 -2.41 2.99
C ARG A 432 -25.12 -2.48 2.71
N ALA A 433 -25.53 -3.02 1.57
CA ALA A 433 -26.93 -3.27 1.25
C ALA A 433 -27.59 -4.20 2.29
N ALA A 434 -26.89 -5.27 2.68
CA ALA A 434 -27.37 -6.16 3.73
C ALA A 434 -27.47 -5.44 5.10
N TRP A 435 -26.56 -4.51 5.41
CA TRP A 435 -26.66 -3.69 6.63
C TRP A 435 -27.90 -2.78 6.63
N VAL A 436 -28.31 -2.27 5.47
CA VAL A 436 -29.52 -1.42 5.35
C VAL A 436 -30.80 -2.27 5.37
N VAL A 437 -30.82 -3.41 4.68
CA VAL A 437 -32.03 -4.23 4.47
C VAL A 437 -32.27 -5.27 5.56
N CYS A 438 -31.23 -5.86 6.15
CA CYS A 438 -31.42 -6.95 7.12
C CYS A 438 -32.03 -6.53 8.47
N PRO A 439 -31.77 -5.32 9.01
CA PRO A 439 -32.45 -4.86 10.22
C PRO A 439 -33.97 -4.80 10.06
N SER A 440 -34.48 -4.35 8.92
CA SER A 440 -35.93 -4.33 8.63
C SER A 440 -36.53 -5.73 8.44
N LEU A 441 -35.69 -6.74 8.18
CA LEU A 441 -36.06 -8.16 8.16
C LEU A 441 -35.90 -8.84 9.53
N GLY A 442 -35.70 -8.06 10.60
CA GLY A 442 -35.65 -8.56 11.98
C GLY A 442 -34.35 -9.28 12.34
N TRP A 443 -33.22 -8.90 11.71
CA TRP A 443 -31.84 -9.39 11.90
C TRP A 443 -31.71 -10.63 12.79
N GLN A 444 -32.21 -11.74 12.26
CA GLN A 444 -32.42 -12.96 13.01
C GLN A 444 -31.08 -13.56 13.45
N GLY A 445 -31.14 -14.55 14.36
CA GLY A 445 -30.01 -15.17 15.03
C GLY A 445 -28.87 -15.66 14.12
N ILE A 446 -27.87 -16.30 14.72
CA ILE A 446 -26.58 -16.58 14.08
C ILE A 446 -26.64 -17.30 12.72
N TRP A 447 -27.64 -18.16 12.50
CA TRP A 447 -27.87 -18.87 11.24
C TRP A 447 -28.33 -17.97 10.10
N PHE A 448 -29.15 -16.96 10.39
CA PHE A 448 -29.57 -15.98 9.40
C PHE A 448 -28.39 -15.14 8.93
N ARG A 449 -27.53 -14.69 9.85
CA ARG A 449 -26.30 -13.96 9.50
C ARG A 449 -25.35 -14.80 8.63
N ARG A 450 -25.24 -16.11 8.92
CA ARG A 450 -24.51 -17.06 8.06
C ARG A 450 -25.11 -17.17 6.67
N ALA A 451 -26.42 -17.36 6.59
CA ALA A 451 -27.13 -17.46 5.31
C ALA A 451 -26.96 -16.19 4.47
N VAL A 452 -27.06 -15.01 5.08
CA VAL A 452 -26.81 -13.71 4.43
C VAL A 452 -25.37 -13.62 3.93
N GLY A 453 -24.37 -13.99 4.75
CA GLY A 453 -22.98 -13.96 4.34
C GLY A 453 -22.67 -14.89 3.15
N VAL A 454 -23.20 -16.11 3.17
CA VAL A 454 -23.07 -17.07 2.06
C VAL A 454 -23.81 -16.56 0.82
N GLY A 455 -25.02 -16.01 1.01
CA GLY A 455 -25.83 -15.41 -0.05
C GLY A 455 -25.11 -14.26 -0.75
N ILE A 456 -24.47 -13.37 0.00
CA ILE A 456 -23.64 -12.28 -0.53
C ILE A 456 -22.55 -12.83 -1.46
N VAL A 457 -21.77 -13.83 -1.01
CA VAL A 457 -20.71 -14.45 -1.82
C VAL A 457 -21.26 -15.09 -3.10
N ILE A 458 -22.40 -15.79 -3.00
CA ILE A 458 -23.05 -16.41 -4.17
C ILE A 458 -23.49 -15.33 -5.16
N VAL A 459 -24.19 -14.29 -4.70
CA VAL A 459 -24.67 -13.19 -5.55
C VAL A 459 -23.49 -12.47 -6.21
N GLU A 460 -22.40 -12.22 -5.50
CA GLU A 460 -21.18 -11.64 -6.07
C GLU A 460 -20.63 -12.47 -7.23
N ILE A 461 -20.45 -13.77 -7.02
CA ILE A 461 -19.90 -14.68 -8.03
C ILE A 461 -20.82 -14.72 -9.26
N LEU A 462 -22.13 -14.83 -9.05
CA LEU A 462 -23.12 -14.85 -10.13
C LEU A 462 -23.17 -13.53 -10.90
N ALA A 463 -23.15 -12.38 -10.20
CA ALA A 463 -23.14 -11.06 -10.82
C ALA A 463 -21.90 -10.87 -11.71
N VAL A 464 -20.71 -11.22 -11.19
CA VAL A 464 -19.45 -11.15 -11.95
C VAL A 464 -19.49 -12.09 -13.16
N ALA A 465 -19.98 -13.32 -13.00
CA ALA A 465 -20.13 -14.26 -14.10
C ALA A 465 -21.09 -13.73 -15.17
N GLY A 466 -22.22 -13.15 -14.78
CA GLY A 466 -23.18 -12.50 -15.67
C GLY A 466 -22.57 -11.34 -16.46
N ILE A 467 -21.89 -10.41 -15.78
CA ILE A 467 -21.21 -9.27 -16.39
C ILE A 467 -20.17 -9.74 -17.42
N ASN A 468 -19.40 -10.78 -17.09
CA ASN A 468 -18.42 -11.36 -18.00
C ASN A 468 -19.06 -11.98 -19.25
N ARG A 469 -20.20 -12.67 -19.11
CA ARG A 469 -20.95 -13.21 -20.25
C ARG A 469 -21.44 -12.10 -21.18
N VAL A 470 -22.00 -11.02 -20.62
CA VAL A 470 -22.45 -9.85 -21.39
C VAL A 470 -21.27 -9.21 -22.12
N LYS A 471 -20.16 -8.96 -21.43
CA LYS A 471 -18.94 -8.40 -22.02
C LYS A 471 -18.42 -9.25 -23.18
N LYS A 472 -18.41 -10.58 -23.03
CA LYS A 472 -18.00 -11.51 -24.10
C LYS A 472 -18.93 -11.42 -25.31
N ARG A 473 -20.25 -11.35 -25.11
CA ARG A 473 -21.24 -11.17 -26.19
C ARG A 473 -21.07 -9.85 -26.94
N LEU A 474 -20.86 -8.74 -26.21
CA LEU A 474 -20.63 -7.42 -26.81
C LEU A 474 -19.34 -7.37 -27.64
N LEU A 475 -18.26 -8.00 -27.16
CA LEU A 475 -17.00 -8.11 -27.90
C LEU A 475 -17.15 -8.97 -29.16
N ALA A 476 -17.92 -10.06 -29.10
CA ALA A 476 -18.22 -10.86 -30.28
C ALA A 476 -18.97 -10.03 -31.33
N ARG A 477 -20.04 -9.33 -30.94
CA ARG A 477 -20.79 -8.44 -31.84
C ARG A 477 -19.92 -7.38 -32.51
N LYS A 478 -19.03 -6.71 -31.75
CA LYS A 478 -18.07 -5.72 -32.30
C LYS A 478 -17.07 -6.29 -33.30
N LYS A 479 -16.69 -7.57 -33.16
CA LYS A 479 -15.84 -8.25 -34.14
C LYS A 479 -16.60 -8.55 -35.43
N PHE A 480 -17.85 -9.00 -35.32
CA PHE A 480 -18.72 -9.24 -36.49
C PHE A 480 -18.95 -7.95 -37.30
N THR A 481 -19.31 -6.83 -36.66
CA THR A 481 -19.53 -5.54 -37.33
C THR A 481 -18.27 -4.88 -37.91
N LYS A 482 -17.07 -5.41 -37.64
CA LYS A 482 -15.81 -4.95 -38.27
C LYS A 482 -15.36 -5.86 -39.42
N ALA A 483 -15.96 -7.03 -39.54
CA ALA A 483 -15.66 -8.02 -40.57
C ALA A 483 -16.67 -7.97 -41.74
N THR A 484 -17.88 -7.47 -41.47
CA THR A 484 -18.82 -6.93 -42.45
C THR A 484 -18.48 -5.47 -42.73
#